data_AF-A0A060C043-F1
#
_entry.id   AF-A0A060C043-F1
#
_cell.length_a   1.000
_cell.length_b   1.000
_cell.length_c   1.000
_cell.angle_alpha   90.00
_cell.angle_beta   90.00
_cell.angle_gamma   90.00
#
_symmetry.space_group_name_H-M   'P 1'
#
loop_
_entity.id
_entity.type
_entity.pdbx_description
1 polymer ?
#
loop_
_entity_poly.entity_id
_entity_poly.type
_entity_poly.pdbx_seq_one_letter_code
_entity_poly.pdbx_strand_id
1 'polypeptide(L)'
;FRLAREWHRTLWEQGVATDIVGVEADLSEYSVVIVPGVVIDYPQLAERARGAAERGAQVIVVTPTALITPELEALRGGYLGSWRELLGVTVTDLYGLTAGDYEHDPAAVARVRTEQTDVRDGLVNRLSRAVVT
;
A
#
# COMPACT_ATOMS: atom_id res chain seq x y z
N PHE A 1 -6.74 8.74 8.61
CA PHE A 1 -5.32 9.09 8.82
C PHE A 1 -4.60 8.27 9.92
N ARG A 2 -4.99 7.03 10.24
CA ARG A 2 -4.30 6.25 11.28
C ARG A 2 -2.87 5.87 10.86
N LEU A 3 -2.73 5.26 9.68
CA LEU A 3 -1.43 4.79 9.15
C LEU A 3 -0.39 5.92 9.08
N ALA A 4 -0.75 7.10 8.56
CA ALA A 4 0.16 8.25 8.51
C ALA A 4 0.66 8.66 9.91
N ARG A 5 -0.22 8.63 10.93
CA ARG A 5 0.17 8.93 12.31
C ARG A 5 1.07 7.86 12.92
N GLU A 6 0.83 6.59 12.61
CA GLU A 6 1.65 5.48 13.07
C GLU A 6 3.07 5.56 12.50
N TRP A 7 3.21 5.77 11.18
CA TRP A 7 4.50 6.00 10.53
C TRP A 7 5.22 7.22 11.10
N HIS A 8 4.53 8.36 11.19
CA HIS A 8 5.11 9.57 11.75
C HIS A 8 5.59 9.34 13.19
N ARG A 9 4.77 8.71 14.04
CA ARG A 9 5.15 8.41 15.43
C ARG A 9 6.40 7.54 15.48
N THR A 10 6.46 6.45 14.72
CA THR A 10 7.64 5.58 14.69
C THR A 10 8.88 6.32 14.24
N LEU A 11 8.80 7.14 13.19
CA LEU A 11 9.95 7.93 12.70
C LEU A 11 10.39 8.99 13.72
N TRP A 12 9.42 9.67 14.35
CA TRP A 12 9.68 10.64 15.41
C TRP A 12 10.35 10.00 16.63
N GLU A 13 9.89 8.83 17.08
CA GLU A 13 10.49 8.07 18.18
C GLU A 13 11.93 7.63 17.86
N GLN A 14 12.27 7.48 16.57
CA GLN A 14 13.64 7.20 16.11
C GLN A 14 14.47 8.47 15.81
N GLY A 15 13.93 9.67 16.08
CA GLY A 15 14.62 10.93 15.86
C GLY A 15 14.76 11.33 14.38
N VAL A 16 13.95 10.75 13.49
CA VAL A 16 13.92 11.09 12.06
C VAL A 16 12.91 12.21 11.84
N ALA A 17 13.38 13.37 11.39
CA ALA A 17 12.50 14.48 11.00
C ALA A 17 11.77 14.14 9.69
N THR A 18 10.46 14.38 9.65
CA THR A 18 9.60 14.02 8.52
C THR A 18 8.56 15.10 8.25
N ASP A 19 8.29 15.37 6.99
CA ASP A 19 7.20 16.24 6.56
C ASP A 19 5.94 15.42 6.24
N ILE A 20 4.78 15.97 6.55
CA ILE A 20 3.48 15.45 6.08
C ILE A 20 3.01 16.38 4.96
N VAL A 21 3.05 15.89 3.74
CA VAL A 21 2.72 16.66 2.54
C VAL A 21 1.46 16.15 1.84
N GLY A 22 0.84 17.02 1.04
CA GLY A 22 -0.32 16.66 0.22
C GLY A 22 0.06 15.83 -1.01
N VAL A 23 -0.94 15.21 -1.65
CA VAL A 23 -0.72 14.34 -2.82
C VAL A 23 -0.14 15.08 -4.04
N GLU A 24 -0.22 16.41 -4.08
CA GLU A 24 0.34 17.26 -5.14
C GLU A 24 1.74 17.82 -4.85
N ALA A 25 2.33 17.48 -3.70
CA ALA A 25 3.64 18.00 -3.32
C ALA A 25 4.75 17.55 -4.29
N ASP A 26 5.77 18.41 -4.43
CA ASP A 26 7.02 17.99 -5.06
C ASP A 26 7.73 16.99 -4.16
N LEU A 27 8.21 15.90 -4.77
CA LEU A 27 8.91 14.81 -4.09
C LEU A 27 10.41 14.80 -4.40
N SER A 28 10.93 15.84 -5.07
CA SER A 28 12.30 15.91 -5.55
C SER A 28 13.36 15.96 -4.45
N GLU A 29 13.04 16.54 -3.30
CA GLU A 29 13.97 16.73 -2.18
C GLU A 29 13.99 15.57 -1.16
N TYR A 30 13.11 14.58 -1.32
CA TYR A 30 12.97 13.48 -0.34
C TYR A 30 13.76 12.23 -0.75
N SER A 31 14.65 11.78 0.12
CA SER A 31 15.36 10.49 -0.04
C SER A 31 14.49 9.27 0.29
N VAL A 32 13.42 9.45 1.05
CA VAL A 32 12.44 8.41 1.37
C VAL A 32 11.04 9.00 1.27
N VAL A 33 10.16 8.34 0.52
CA VAL A 33 8.75 8.69 0.37
C VAL A 33 7.90 7.54 0.86
N ILE A 34 6.99 7.83 1.80
CA ILE A 34 6.04 6.84 2.34
C ILE A 34 4.63 7.25 1.90
N VAL A 35 3.90 6.32 1.32
CA VAL A 35 2.51 6.49 0.87
C VAL A 35 1.60 5.64 1.76
N PRO A 36 1.13 6.19 2.90
CA PRO A 36 0.46 5.41 3.94
C PRO A 36 -1.04 5.28 3.67
N GLY A 37 -1.42 4.40 2.74
CA GLY A 37 -2.82 4.02 2.50
C GLY A 37 -3.65 5.14 1.86
N VAL A 38 -3.13 5.74 0.78
CA VAL A 38 -3.87 6.73 -0.02
C VAL A 38 -4.87 6.01 -0.90
N VAL A 39 -6.09 5.81 -0.40
CA VAL A 39 -7.11 4.93 -1.01
C VAL A 39 -7.50 5.33 -2.45
N ILE A 40 -7.45 6.61 -2.77
CA ILE A 40 -7.75 7.11 -4.13
C ILE A 40 -6.52 6.97 -5.01
N ASP A 41 -6.71 6.51 -6.24
CA ASP A 41 -5.68 6.48 -7.27
C ASP A 41 -5.49 7.88 -7.86
N TYR A 42 -4.33 8.47 -7.58
CA TYR A 42 -3.87 9.73 -8.17
C TYR A 42 -2.70 9.42 -9.11
N PRO A 43 -2.93 9.31 -10.43
CA PRO A 43 -1.88 8.97 -11.39
C PRO A 43 -0.65 9.88 -11.32
N GLN A 44 -0.86 11.17 -11.07
CA GLN A 44 0.21 12.16 -10.95
C GLN A 44 1.07 11.93 -9.69
N LEU A 45 0.50 11.40 -8.61
CA LEU A 45 1.26 11.03 -7.42
C LEU A 45 2.14 9.80 -7.69
N ALA A 46 1.61 8.77 -8.35
CA ALA A 46 2.39 7.59 -8.75
C ALA A 46 3.54 7.99 -9.68
N GLU A 47 3.29 8.89 -10.63
CA GLU A 47 4.30 9.41 -11.54
C GLU A 47 5.41 10.21 -10.80
N ARG A 48 5.04 11.09 -9.87
CA ARG A 48 6.02 11.81 -9.03
C ARG A 48 6.84 10.85 -8.17
N ALA A 49 6.21 9.82 -7.62
CA ALA A 49 6.89 8.78 -6.85
C ALA A 49 7.86 7.97 -7.72
N ARG A 50 7.47 7.65 -8.96
CA ARG A 50 8.35 7.00 -9.94
C ARG A 50 9.57 7.86 -10.25
N GLY A 51 9.36 9.15 -10.52
CA GLY A 51 10.46 10.09 -10.70
C GLY A 51 11.38 10.21 -9.48
N ALA A 52 10.84 10.13 -8.26
CA ALA A 52 11.65 10.11 -7.03
C ALA A 52 12.50 8.83 -6.95
N ALA A 53 11.92 7.67 -7.24
CA ALA A 53 12.64 6.40 -7.28
C ALA A 53 13.78 6.41 -8.31
N GLU A 54 13.54 6.95 -9.51
CA GLU A 54 14.56 7.10 -10.55
C GLU A 54 15.74 7.99 -10.14
N ARG A 55 15.49 9.00 -9.29
CA ARG A 55 16.54 9.84 -8.70
C ARG A 55 17.28 9.16 -7.53
N GLY A 56 16.85 7.97 -7.12
CA GLY A 56 17.48 7.19 -6.04
C GLY A 56 16.74 7.24 -4.70
N ALA A 57 15.55 7.83 -4.62
CA ALA A 57 14.75 7.79 -3.40
C ALA A 57 14.13 6.39 -3.18
N GLN A 58 13.92 6.02 -1.91
CA GLN A 58 13.14 4.83 -1.58
C GLN A 58 11.65 5.18 -1.50
N VAL A 59 10.81 4.41 -2.20
CA VAL A 59 9.35 4.60 -2.17
C VAL A 59 8.70 3.41 -1.48
N ILE A 60 7.98 3.68 -0.38
CA ILE A 60 7.28 2.69 0.42
C ILE A 60 5.77 2.91 0.24
N VAL A 61 5.09 1.97 -0.40
CA VAL A 61 3.64 2.01 -0.60
C VAL A 61 2.95 1.03 0.33
N VAL A 62 2.04 1.53 1.16
CA VAL A 62 1.34 0.73 2.17
C VAL A 62 -0.12 0.54 1.77
N THR A 63 -0.63 -0.68 1.94
CA THR A 63 -2.06 -0.96 1.75
C THR A 63 -2.87 -0.24 2.84
N PRO A 64 -4.04 0.37 2.53
CA PRO A 64 -4.73 0.37 1.25
C PRO A 64 -4.51 1.67 0.41
N THR A 65 -3.48 1.71 -0.46
CA THR A 65 -3.25 2.72 -1.52
C THR A 65 -3.82 2.38 -2.90
N ALA A 66 -4.56 3.27 -3.56
CA ALA A 66 -5.12 3.12 -4.92
C ALA A 66 -6.10 1.95 -5.11
N LEU A 67 -7.28 2.03 -4.48
CA LEU A 67 -8.44 1.13 -4.64
C LEU A 67 -9.50 1.68 -5.57
N ILE A 68 -9.69 3.01 -5.54
CA ILE A 68 -10.79 3.68 -6.21
C ILE A 68 -10.28 4.86 -7.02
N THR A 69 -11.03 5.27 -8.04
CA THR A 69 -10.81 6.51 -8.79
C THR A 69 -11.15 7.73 -7.93
N PRO A 70 -10.75 8.95 -8.33
CA PRO A 70 -11.20 10.19 -7.70
C PRO A 70 -12.73 10.35 -7.66
N GLU A 71 -13.43 9.74 -8.62
CA GLU A 71 -14.89 9.70 -8.72
C GLU A 71 -15.53 8.63 -7.80
N LEU A 72 -14.74 7.99 -6.94
CA LEU A 72 -15.14 6.94 -6.00
C LEU A 72 -15.60 5.64 -6.67
N GLU A 73 -15.14 5.37 -7.89
CA GLU A 73 -15.41 4.13 -8.60
C GLU A 73 -14.30 3.10 -8.32
N ALA A 74 -14.64 1.81 -8.29
CA ALA A 74 -13.62 0.78 -8.17
C ALA A 74 -12.68 0.77 -9.39
N LEU A 75 -11.38 0.61 -9.15
CA LEU A 75 -10.43 0.46 -10.24
C LEU A 75 -10.68 -0.83 -11.03
N ARG A 76 -10.63 -0.73 -12.35
CA ARG A 76 -10.72 -1.88 -13.25
C ARG A 76 -9.34 -2.52 -13.40
N GLY A 77 -9.28 -3.85 -13.51
CA GLY A 77 -8.02 -4.59 -13.68
C GLY A 77 -7.26 -4.89 -12.39
N GLY A 78 -7.92 -4.75 -11.23
CA GLY A 78 -7.37 -5.06 -9.91
C GLY A 78 -7.03 -3.81 -9.10
N TYR A 79 -6.28 -4.02 -8.03
CA TYR A 79 -5.85 -2.99 -7.08
C TYR A 79 -4.48 -2.40 -7.49
N LEU A 80 -4.07 -1.28 -6.88
CA LEU A 80 -2.87 -0.46 -7.14
C LEU A 80 -2.91 0.47 -8.36
N GLY A 81 -3.84 0.33 -9.29
CA GLY A 81 -4.08 1.33 -10.35
C GLY A 81 -2.80 1.81 -11.05
N SER A 82 -2.57 3.12 -11.00
CA SER A 82 -1.39 3.79 -11.57
C SER A 82 -0.04 3.38 -10.96
N TRP A 83 -0.02 2.75 -9.79
CA TRP A 83 1.20 2.34 -9.09
C TRP A 83 1.82 1.05 -9.62
N ARG A 84 1.10 0.27 -10.43
CA ARG A 84 1.55 -1.05 -10.90
C ARG A 84 2.88 -1.00 -11.63
N GLU A 85 3.09 0.04 -12.44
CA GLU A 85 4.31 0.21 -13.21
C GLU A 85 5.53 0.43 -12.31
N LEU A 86 5.42 1.35 -11.33
CA LEU A 86 6.48 1.61 -10.37
C LEU A 86 6.78 0.38 -9.49
N LEU A 87 5.74 -0.29 -9.00
CA LEU A 87 5.90 -1.38 -8.03
C LEU A 87 6.20 -2.72 -8.70
N GLY A 88 5.98 -2.85 -10.01
CA GLY A 88 6.15 -4.10 -10.75
C GLY A 88 5.21 -5.23 -10.29
N VAL A 89 4.11 -4.90 -9.60
CA VAL A 89 3.17 -5.88 -9.05
C VAL A 89 1.74 -5.57 -9.45
N THR A 90 0.99 -6.62 -9.79
CA THR A 90 -0.47 -6.54 -9.96
C THR A 90 -1.16 -7.32 -8.85
N VAL A 91 -2.09 -6.65 -8.15
CA VAL A 91 -2.91 -7.24 -7.09
C VAL A 91 -4.30 -7.53 -7.60
N THR A 92 -4.71 -8.79 -7.58
CA THR A 92 -6.03 -9.19 -8.06
C THR A 92 -7.06 -9.30 -6.95
N ASP A 93 -6.62 -9.66 -5.74
CA ASP A 93 -7.50 -9.97 -4.62
C ASP A 93 -6.89 -9.49 -3.29
N LEU A 94 -7.74 -9.06 -2.35
CA LEU A 94 -7.36 -8.67 -0.99
C LEU A 94 -8.15 -9.52 0.00
N TYR A 95 -7.45 -10.10 0.97
CA TYR A 95 -8.06 -10.89 2.04
C TYR A 95 -7.75 -10.23 3.37
N GLY A 96 -8.81 -9.93 4.11
CA GLY A 96 -8.67 -9.55 5.52
C GLY A 96 -8.36 -10.80 6.32
N LEU A 97 -7.19 -10.84 6.95
CA LEU A 97 -6.89 -11.89 7.93
C LEU A 97 -7.54 -11.51 9.26
N THR A 98 -8.13 -12.49 9.93
CA THR A 98 -8.64 -12.39 11.30
C THR A 98 -7.63 -13.01 12.27
N ALA A 99 -7.73 -12.69 13.57
CA ALA A 99 -6.79 -13.20 14.57
C ALA A 99 -6.73 -14.75 14.62
N GLY A 100 -7.84 -15.44 14.29
CA GLY A 100 -7.91 -16.90 14.26
C GLY A 100 -7.12 -17.55 13.11
N ASP A 101 -6.80 -16.80 12.05
CA ASP A 101 -6.07 -17.32 10.90
C ASP A 101 -4.55 -17.50 11.18
N TYR A 102 -4.03 -16.83 12.22
CA TYR A 102 -2.61 -16.85 12.58
C TYR A 102 -2.20 -18.06 13.44
N GLU A 103 -3.14 -18.66 14.18
CA GLU A 103 -2.84 -19.79 15.08
C GLU A 103 -2.76 -21.14 14.36
N HIS A 104 -3.29 -21.26 13.13
CA HIS A 104 -3.50 -22.56 12.52
C HIS A 104 -2.31 -23.09 11.68
N ASP A 105 -1.52 -22.23 11.01
CA ASP A 105 -0.34 -22.67 10.25
C ASP A 105 0.54 -21.48 9.77
N PRO A 106 1.80 -21.32 10.21
CA PRO A 106 2.73 -20.32 9.69
C PRO A 106 3.01 -20.43 8.17
N ALA A 107 2.83 -21.63 7.58
CA ALA A 107 2.99 -21.88 6.15
C ALA A 107 1.70 -21.68 5.34
N ALA A 108 0.53 -21.55 5.97
CA ALA A 108 -0.73 -21.19 5.29
C ALA A 108 -0.68 -19.79 4.68
N VAL A 109 0.17 -18.91 5.24
CA VAL A 109 0.48 -17.56 4.72
C VAL A 109 0.96 -17.59 3.27
N ALA A 110 1.60 -18.68 2.82
CA ALA A 110 2.08 -18.85 1.44
C ALA A 110 1.10 -19.60 0.53
N ARG A 111 0.04 -20.21 1.08
CA ARG A 111 -0.83 -21.19 0.38
C ARG A 111 -2.29 -20.78 0.28
N VAL A 112 -2.66 -19.51 0.53
CA VAL A 112 -4.03 -19.04 0.29
C VAL A 112 -4.33 -19.01 -1.22
N ARG A 113 -4.55 -20.21 -1.76
CA ARG A 113 -5.07 -20.52 -3.07
C ARG A 113 -6.46 -21.06 -2.83
N THR A 114 -7.45 -20.31 -3.32
CA THR A 114 -8.79 -20.80 -3.66
C THR A 114 -9.54 -21.46 -2.51
N GLU A 115 -10.15 -20.67 -1.63
CA GLU A 115 -11.54 -20.81 -1.17
C GLU A 115 -11.81 -19.91 0.05
N GLN A 116 -13.00 -19.28 0.02
CA GLN A 116 -13.54 -18.45 1.10
C GLN A 116 -13.89 -19.31 2.33
N THR A 117 -14.00 -18.70 3.52
CA THR A 117 -15.23 -18.71 4.36
C THR A 117 -15.10 -17.69 5.51
N ASP A 118 -16.18 -16.92 5.69
CA ASP A 118 -16.71 -16.17 6.84
C ASP A 118 -15.79 -15.38 7.81
N VAL A 119 -16.12 -14.11 8.01
CA VAL A 119 -15.28 -13.05 8.59
C VAL A 119 -15.91 -12.52 9.87
N ARG A 120 -15.22 -12.63 11.02
CA ARG A 120 -15.33 -11.65 12.13
C ARG A 120 -14.01 -11.51 12.90
N ASP A 121 -13.63 -10.24 13.09
CA ASP A 121 -12.59 -9.67 13.94
C ASP A 121 -11.13 -9.59 13.45
N GLY A 122 -10.68 -8.34 13.27
CA GLY A 122 -9.27 -7.94 13.27
C GLY A 122 -8.60 -7.84 11.90
N LEU A 123 -9.10 -7.01 10.99
CA LEU A 123 -8.58 -6.86 9.62
C LEU A 123 -7.13 -6.33 9.60
N VAL A 124 -6.17 -7.23 9.46
CA VAL A 124 -4.82 -6.92 8.97
C VAL A 124 -4.79 -7.26 7.49
N ASN A 125 -4.61 -6.25 6.64
CA ASN A 125 -4.60 -6.43 5.19
C ASN A 125 -3.18 -6.86 4.76
N ARG A 126 -3.01 -8.11 4.28
CA ARG A 126 -1.77 -8.57 3.66
C ARG A 126 -2.04 -9.05 2.23
N LEU A 127 -1.14 -8.70 1.34
CA LEU A 127 -1.22 -8.90 -0.11
C LEU A 127 -0.81 -10.34 -0.44
N SER A 128 -1.76 -11.19 -0.80
CA SER A 128 -1.56 -12.64 -0.97
C SER A 128 -1.28 -13.07 -2.40
N ARG A 129 -1.52 -12.20 -3.40
CA ARG A 129 -1.15 -12.45 -4.79
C ARG A 129 -0.67 -11.18 -5.48
N ALA A 130 0.64 -11.11 -5.70
CA ALA A 130 1.28 -10.19 -6.62
C ALA A 130 1.78 -10.99 -7.82
N VAL A 131 1.33 -10.65 -9.03
CA VAL A 131 1.98 -11.13 -10.26
C VAL A 131 3.06 -10.12 -10.61
N VAL A 132 4.32 -10.57 -10.63
CA VAL A 132 5.45 -9.80 -11.16
C VAL A 132 5.47 -10.03 -12.67
N THR A 133 5.50 -8.95 -13.45
CA THR A 133 5.54 -9.00 -14.92
C THR A 133 6.98 -8.94 -15.41
#